data_AF-A0A914Z524-F1
#
_entry.id   AF-A0A914Z524-F1
#
_cell.length_a   1.000
_cell.length_b   1.000
_cell.length_c   1.000
_cell.angle_alpha   90.00
_cell.angle_beta   90.00
_cell.angle_gamma   90.00
#
_symmetry.space_group_name_H-M   'P 1'
#
loop_
_entity.id
_entity.type
_entity.pdbx_description
1 polymer ?
#
loop_
_entity_poly.entity_id
_entity_poly.type
_entity_poly.pdbx_seq_one_letter_code
_entity_poly.pdbx_strand_id
1 'polypeptide(L)'
;MKIYFHQATIFLWLKLLGLLHWVYKKNFVLVTAFSGNHFLEALRSCKSIGKLKESKNFERGYMIAYILKNDVSYIHLEQYRNECPFVTLRIFNATKYPAFVSKLLEYRWKPLIVAEVLQEVEKVFYFDSSVIFKDNANENITEILQKMDTKFEKCGIRFFGDAGHSIIRYCKK
;
A
#
# COMPACT_ATOMS: atom_id res chain seq x y z
N MET A 1 -19.97 -7.83 34.94
CA MET A 1 -20.44 -8.10 33.57
C MET A 1 -20.06 -6.89 32.70
N LYS A 2 -19.02 -7.02 31.86
CA LYS A 2 -18.47 -5.91 31.06
C LYS A 2 -19.34 -5.65 29.84
N ILE A 3 -19.71 -4.38 29.66
CA ILE A 3 -20.58 -3.87 28.59
C ILE A 3 -19.80 -3.87 27.26
N TYR A 4 -20.19 -4.71 26.30
CA TYR A 4 -19.60 -4.81 24.94
C TYR A 4 -20.57 -4.36 23.84
N PHE A 5 -21.54 -3.50 24.15
CA PHE A 5 -22.63 -3.14 23.23
C PHE A 5 -22.57 -1.71 22.66
N HIS A 6 -21.44 -0.99 22.77
CA HIS A 6 -21.37 0.44 22.42
C HIS A 6 -20.57 0.81 21.16
N GLN A 7 -19.79 -0.09 20.56
CA GLN A 7 -18.99 0.29 19.38
C GLN A 7 -19.76 0.16 18.05
N ALA A 8 -20.63 -0.85 17.88
CA ALA A 8 -21.31 -1.08 16.61
C ALA A 8 -22.36 -0.01 16.26
N THR A 9 -23.01 0.58 17.26
CA THR A 9 -24.03 1.62 17.08
C THR A 9 -23.42 2.95 16.67
N ILE A 10 -22.27 3.35 17.23
CA ILE A 10 -21.58 4.59 16.85
C ILE A 10 -21.20 4.59 15.36
N PHE A 11 -20.74 3.46 14.82
CA PHE A 11 -20.41 3.32 13.40
C PHE A 11 -21.62 3.50 12.47
N LEU A 12 -22.80 3.03 12.88
CA LEU A 12 -24.02 3.13 12.09
C LEU A 12 -24.57 4.56 12.07
N TRP A 13 -24.49 5.24 13.22
CA TRP A 13 -24.91 6.64 13.36
C TRP A 13 -23.98 7.62 12.62
N LEU A 14 -22.67 7.36 12.61
CA LEU A 14 -21.71 8.14 11.83
C LEU A 14 -21.88 7.98 10.30
N LYS A 15 -22.38 6.81 9.85
CA LYS A 15 -22.73 6.58 8.43
C LYS A 15 -23.97 7.36 8.02
N LEU A 16 -24.99 7.43 8.89
CA LEU A 16 -26.27 8.08 8.61
C LEU A 16 -26.20 9.62 8.62
N LEU A 17 -25.25 10.21 9.36
CA LEU A 17 -25.12 11.67 9.49
C LEU A 17 -24.20 12.33 8.45
N GLY A 18 -23.63 11.58 7.49
CA GLY A 18 -22.67 12.13 6.51
C GLY A 18 -21.33 12.61 7.12
N LEU A 19 -21.16 12.50 8.44
CA LEU A 19 -19.98 12.93 9.20
C LEU A 19 -18.78 12.00 9.01
N LEU A 20 -18.97 10.82 8.42
CA LEU A 20 -17.86 9.93 8.00
C LEU A 20 -17.03 10.52 6.84
N HIS A 21 -17.56 11.50 6.11
CA HIS A 21 -16.82 12.21 5.06
C HIS A 21 -15.63 13.02 5.63
N TRP A 22 -15.63 13.32 6.94
CA TRP A 22 -14.58 14.10 7.59
C TRP A 22 -13.45 13.28 8.24
N VAL A 23 -13.56 11.95 8.30
CA VAL A 23 -12.53 11.07 8.91
C VAL A 23 -11.59 10.43 7.86
N TYR A 24 -11.93 10.52 6.57
CA TYR A 24 -11.09 10.00 5.48
C TYR A 24 -10.39 11.13 4.73
N LYS A 25 -9.22 11.56 5.21
CA LYS A 25 -8.31 12.39 4.40
C LYS A 25 -6.89 11.85 4.39
N LYS A 26 -6.76 10.54 4.16
CA LYS A 26 -5.56 10.00 3.50
C LYS A 26 -5.86 9.92 2.01
N ASN A 27 -5.16 10.71 1.20
CA ASN A 27 -5.48 10.86 -0.22
C ASN A 27 -5.07 9.63 -1.03
N PHE A 28 -4.14 8.82 -0.54
CA PHE A 28 -3.67 7.62 -1.23
C PHE A 28 -2.91 6.64 -0.33
N VAL A 29 -2.82 5.39 -0.78
CA VAL A 29 -1.97 4.36 -0.16
C VAL A 29 -0.90 3.86 -1.12
N LEU A 30 0.34 3.83 -0.66
CA LEU A 30 1.46 3.15 -1.31
C LEU A 30 1.42 1.67 -0.90
N VAL A 31 1.46 0.76 -1.86
CA VAL A 31 1.38 -0.68 -1.63
C VAL A 31 2.58 -1.36 -2.28
N THR A 32 3.24 -2.21 -1.51
CA THR A 32 4.26 -3.12 -2.03
C THR A 32 4.03 -4.52 -1.48
N ALA A 33 4.72 -5.50 -2.03
CA ALA A 33 4.74 -6.85 -1.48
C ALA A 33 6.10 -7.50 -1.68
N PHE A 34 6.50 -8.37 -0.75
CA PHE A 34 7.77 -9.08 -0.78
C PHE A 34 7.70 -10.45 -0.10
N SER A 35 8.66 -11.31 -0.42
CA SER A 35 8.97 -12.57 0.27
C SER A 35 10.35 -12.48 0.92
N GLY A 36 10.71 -13.48 1.74
CA GLY A 36 11.97 -13.51 2.51
C GLY A 36 13.22 -13.21 1.68
N ASN A 37 13.32 -13.74 0.46
CA ASN A 37 14.45 -13.51 -0.45
C ASN A 37 14.55 -12.06 -0.98
N HIS A 38 13.51 -11.24 -0.84
CA HIS A 38 13.48 -9.82 -1.22
C HIS A 38 13.40 -8.87 -0.02
N PHE A 39 13.62 -9.37 1.20
CA PHE A 39 13.53 -8.56 2.44
C PHE A 39 14.42 -7.30 2.40
N LEU A 40 15.69 -7.44 2.03
CA LEU A 40 16.62 -6.31 2.00
C LEU A 40 16.21 -5.23 0.99
N GLU A 41 15.64 -5.64 -0.14
CA GLU A 41 15.12 -4.72 -1.14
C GLU A 41 13.92 -3.95 -0.58
N ALA A 42 12.94 -4.67 0.00
CA ALA A 42 11.77 -4.07 0.61
C ALA A 42 12.14 -3.09 1.73
N LEU A 43 13.10 -3.43 2.58
CA LEU A 43 13.58 -2.57 3.64
C LEU A 43 14.25 -1.30 3.09
N ARG A 44 15.10 -1.43 2.06
CA ARG A 44 15.74 -0.27 1.40
C ARG A 44 14.70 0.63 0.73
N SER A 45 13.73 0.04 0.04
CA SER A 45 12.62 0.75 -0.58
C SER A 45 11.82 1.55 0.44
N CYS A 46 11.44 0.90 1.54
CA CYS A 46 10.75 1.57 2.62
C CYS A 46 11.55 2.74 3.22
N LYS A 47 12.84 2.54 3.53
CA LYS A 47 13.70 3.63 4.02
C LYS A 47 13.77 4.81 3.04
N SER A 48 13.76 4.54 1.74
CA SER A 48 13.73 5.59 0.72
C SER A 48 12.43 6.40 0.77
N ILE A 49 11.28 5.76 1.02
CA ILE A 49 10.00 6.45 1.26
C ILE A 49 10.02 7.21 2.58
N GLY A 50 10.63 6.66 3.63
CA GLY A 50 10.78 7.31 4.93
C GLY A 50 11.48 8.67 4.83
N LYS A 51 12.57 8.74 4.06
CA LYS A 51 13.27 10.02 3.76
C LYS A 51 12.37 11.03 3.05
N LEU A 52 11.52 10.57 2.13
CA LEU A 52 10.56 11.44 1.45
C LEU A 52 9.44 11.91 2.38
N LYS A 53 9.08 11.13 3.39
CA LYS A 53 8.07 11.51 4.38
C LYS A 53 8.52 12.67 5.27
N GLU A 54 9.82 12.80 5.50
CA GLU A 54 10.40 13.94 6.20
C GLU A 54 10.37 15.23 5.35
N SER A 55 10.20 15.10 4.02
CA SER A 55 9.87 16.23 3.16
C SER A 55 8.39 16.61 3.33
N LYS A 56 8.06 17.90 3.35
CA LYS A 56 6.71 18.48 3.60
C LYS A 56 5.59 18.02 2.62
N ASN A 57 5.88 17.09 1.72
CA ASN A 57 5.04 16.69 0.60
C ASN A 57 4.33 15.32 0.79
N PHE A 58 4.58 14.61 1.88
CA PHE A 58 3.93 13.31 2.18
C PHE A 58 2.91 13.39 3.33
N GLU A 59 2.24 14.53 3.52
CA GLU A 59 1.36 14.71 4.69
C GLU A 59 0.09 13.83 4.68
N ARG A 60 -0.30 13.28 3.52
CA ARG A 60 -1.60 12.59 3.35
C ARG A 60 -1.51 11.14 2.86
N GLY A 61 -0.31 10.58 2.72
CA GLY A 61 -0.08 9.21 2.27
C GLY A 61 0.20 8.24 3.42
N TYR A 62 -0.10 6.96 3.23
CA TYR A 62 0.43 5.90 4.09
C TYR A 62 0.85 4.69 3.26
N MET A 63 1.58 3.77 3.87
CA MET A 63 2.14 2.62 3.16
C MET A 63 1.68 1.30 3.78
N ILE A 64 1.36 0.33 2.93
CA ILE A 64 1.11 -1.07 3.27
C ILE A 64 2.19 -1.92 2.59
N ALA A 65 2.78 -2.86 3.32
CA ALA A 65 3.65 -3.86 2.75
C ALA A 65 3.11 -5.27 3.03
N TYR A 66 2.84 -6.02 1.97
CA TYR A 66 2.35 -7.39 2.05
C TYR A 66 3.51 -8.39 2.08
N ILE A 67 3.40 -9.35 2.98
CA ILE A 67 4.26 -10.51 3.09
C ILE A 67 3.63 -11.64 2.28
N LEU A 68 4.27 -12.05 1.17
CA LEU A 68 3.72 -12.99 0.19
C LEU A 68 3.72 -14.44 0.65
N LYS A 69 4.67 -14.79 1.53
CA LYS A 69 4.85 -16.09 2.14
C LYS A 69 5.24 -15.90 3.60
N ASN A 70 4.91 -16.86 4.44
CA ASN A 70 5.40 -16.88 5.82
C ASN A 70 6.88 -17.34 5.88
N ASP A 71 7.74 -16.74 5.05
CA ASP A 71 9.16 -17.05 4.88
C ASP A 71 10.08 -15.89 5.33
N VAL A 72 9.50 -14.79 5.82
CA VAL A 72 10.22 -13.70 6.47
C VAL A 72 10.32 -14.01 7.96
N SER A 73 11.55 -14.10 8.49
CA SER A 73 11.78 -14.40 9.90
C SER A 73 11.19 -13.33 10.82
N TYR A 74 10.86 -13.71 12.06
CA TYR A 74 10.40 -12.77 13.09
C TYR A 74 11.37 -11.59 13.28
N ILE A 75 12.68 -11.88 13.31
CA ILE A 75 13.72 -10.85 13.46
C ILE A 75 13.67 -9.84 12.31
N HIS A 76 13.50 -10.29 11.07
CA HIS A 76 13.37 -9.41 9.91
C HIS A 76 12.07 -8.59 9.95
N LEU A 77 10.95 -9.18 10.38
CA LEU A 77 9.69 -8.45 10.55
C LEU A 77 9.79 -7.36 11.62
N GLU A 78 10.43 -7.67 12.76
CA GLU A 78 10.69 -6.68 13.82
C GLU A 78 11.62 -5.58 13.34
N GLN A 79 12.69 -5.92 12.62
CA GLN A 79 13.56 -4.93 12.00
C GLN A 79 12.76 -4.02 11.06
N TYR A 80 11.91 -4.58 10.21
CA TYR A 80 11.07 -3.79 9.32
C TYR A 80 10.15 -2.85 10.12
N ARG A 81 9.47 -3.33 11.16
CA ARG A 81 8.60 -2.48 12.00
C ARG A 81 9.36 -1.33 12.65
N ASN A 82 10.57 -1.60 13.16
CA ASN A 82 11.40 -0.62 13.85
C ASN A 82 11.95 0.45 12.90
N GLU A 83 12.44 0.04 11.73
CA GLU A 83 13.03 0.97 10.77
C GLU A 83 11.99 1.66 9.87
N CYS A 84 10.79 1.09 9.78
CA CYS A 84 9.68 1.58 8.98
C CYS A 84 8.35 1.66 9.76
N PRO A 85 8.30 2.43 10.87
CA PRO A 85 7.14 2.46 11.77
C PRO A 85 5.88 3.06 11.12
N PHE A 86 6.02 3.72 9.97
CA PHE A 86 4.91 4.28 9.21
C PHE A 86 4.26 3.30 8.24
N VAL A 87 4.76 2.06 8.17
CA VAL A 87 4.24 1.01 7.27
C VAL A 87 3.37 0.02 8.02
N THR A 88 2.20 -0.27 7.47
CA THR A 88 1.37 -1.40 7.94
C THR A 88 1.80 -2.68 7.24
N LEU A 89 2.32 -3.65 8.01
CA LEU A 89 2.61 -4.99 7.51
C LEU A 89 1.34 -5.84 7.46
N ARG A 90 1.11 -6.54 6.34
CA ARG A 90 0.00 -7.49 6.16
C ARG A 90 0.53 -8.81 5.62
N ILE A 91 -0.14 -9.93 5.93
CA ILE A 91 0.18 -11.22 5.34
C ILE A 91 -0.82 -11.47 4.20
N PHE A 92 -0.32 -11.78 3.01
CA PHE A 92 -1.18 -12.14 1.89
C PHE A 92 -1.70 -13.57 2.09
N ASN A 93 -3.03 -13.72 2.22
CA ASN A 93 -3.64 -15.01 2.41
C ASN A 93 -3.95 -15.68 1.06
N ALA A 94 -2.94 -16.31 0.46
CA ALA A 94 -3.07 -17.00 -0.83
C ALA A 94 -4.04 -18.20 -0.79
N THR A 95 -4.36 -18.76 0.38
CA THR A 95 -5.24 -19.95 0.48
C THR A 95 -6.70 -19.64 0.16
N LYS A 96 -7.09 -18.36 0.18
CA LYS A 96 -8.42 -17.90 -0.25
C LYS A 96 -8.63 -17.97 -1.76
N TYR A 97 -7.56 -18.20 -2.52
CA TYR A 97 -7.54 -18.15 -3.98
C TYR A 97 -7.18 -19.53 -4.56
N PRO A 98 -7.47 -19.77 -5.85
CA PRO A 98 -7.03 -20.99 -6.51
C PRO A 98 -5.52 -21.22 -6.34
N ALA A 99 -5.10 -22.48 -6.27
CA ALA A 99 -3.72 -22.86 -5.94
C ALA A 99 -2.65 -22.18 -6.82
N PHE A 100 -2.97 -21.85 -8.07
CA PHE A 100 -2.06 -21.15 -8.98
C PHE A 100 -1.73 -19.71 -8.54
N VAL A 101 -2.49 -19.08 -7.65
CA VAL A 101 -2.17 -17.74 -7.11
C VAL A 101 -0.96 -17.78 -6.19
N SER A 102 -0.71 -18.93 -5.54
CA SER A 102 0.46 -19.13 -4.66
C SER A 102 1.78 -19.24 -5.43
N LYS A 103 1.73 -19.39 -6.76
CA LYS A 103 2.91 -19.43 -7.63
C LYS A 103 3.42 -18.00 -7.86
N LEU A 104 4.34 -17.56 -7.00
CA LEU A 104 4.80 -16.16 -6.95
C LEU A 104 5.38 -15.62 -8.26
N LEU A 105 6.06 -16.46 -9.05
CA LEU A 105 6.66 -16.11 -10.34
C LEU A 105 5.64 -15.80 -11.43
N GLU A 106 4.37 -16.12 -11.22
CA GLU A 106 3.29 -15.78 -12.16
C GLU A 106 2.64 -14.44 -11.81
N TYR A 107 3.07 -13.79 -10.71
CA TYR A 107 2.70 -12.44 -10.29
C TYR A 107 1.20 -12.14 -10.16
N ARG A 108 0.33 -13.16 -10.22
CA ARG A 108 -1.13 -13.03 -10.19
C ARG A 108 -1.66 -12.48 -8.87
N TRP A 109 -0.87 -12.56 -7.82
CA TRP A 109 -1.14 -11.97 -6.51
C TRP A 109 -1.13 -10.43 -6.54
N LYS A 110 -0.40 -9.78 -7.47
CA LYS A 110 -0.31 -8.31 -7.58
C LYS A 110 -1.69 -7.64 -7.74
N PRO A 111 -2.51 -7.99 -8.76
CA PRO A 111 -3.84 -7.40 -8.91
C PRO A 111 -4.79 -7.76 -7.76
N LEU A 112 -4.62 -8.92 -7.12
CA LEU A 112 -5.45 -9.31 -5.97
C LEU A 112 -5.18 -8.44 -4.74
N ILE A 113 -3.90 -8.19 -4.41
CA ILE A 113 -3.51 -7.26 -3.35
C ILE A 113 -4.08 -5.87 -3.62
N VAL A 114 -3.97 -5.37 -4.86
CA VAL A 114 -4.53 -4.07 -5.23
C VAL A 114 -6.05 -4.05 -5.06
N ALA A 115 -6.74 -5.11 -5.49
CA ALA A 115 -8.19 -5.23 -5.34
C ALA A 115 -8.63 -5.29 -3.87
N GLU A 116 -7.92 -6.02 -3.01
CA GLU A 116 -8.17 -6.06 -1.56
C GLU A 116 -8.05 -4.66 -0.95
N VAL A 117 -6.99 -3.93 -1.28
CA VAL A 117 -6.76 -2.59 -0.73
C VAL A 117 -7.77 -1.56 -1.27
N LEU A 118 -8.21 -1.69 -2.52
CA LEU A 118 -9.25 -0.83 -3.11
C LEU A 118 -10.64 -1.01 -2.47
N GLN A 119 -10.87 -2.07 -1.69
CA GLN A 119 -12.08 -2.17 -0.87
C GLN A 119 -12.05 -1.22 0.33
N GLU A 120 -10.87 -0.76 0.73
CA GLU A 120 -10.64 0.08 1.91
C GLU A 120 -10.35 1.55 1.55
N VAL A 121 -9.83 1.81 0.34
CA VAL A 121 -9.41 3.15 -0.10
C VAL A 121 -9.74 3.43 -1.56
N GLU A 122 -9.79 4.72 -1.90
CA GLU A 122 -10.11 5.17 -3.26
C GLU A 122 -8.91 5.14 -4.22
N LYS A 123 -7.68 5.30 -3.71
CA LYS A 123 -6.47 5.46 -4.52
C LYS A 123 -5.34 4.57 -4.03
N VAL A 124 -4.92 3.61 -4.87
CA VAL A 124 -3.83 2.66 -4.62
C VAL A 124 -2.67 2.89 -5.58
N PHE A 125 -1.46 2.94 -5.02
CA PHE A 125 -0.21 3.04 -5.75
C PHE A 125 0.63 1.81 -5.46
N TYR A 126 0.62 0.86 -6.39
CA TYR A 126 1.43 -0.34 -6.24
C TYR A 126 2.84 -0.11 -6.80
N PHE A 127 3.86 -0.61 -6.12
CA PHE A 127 5.23 -0.63 -6.61
C PHE A 127 5.95 -1.90 -6.16
N ASP A 128 6.89 -2.36 -6.99
CA ASP A 128 7.71 -3.53 -6.66
C ASP A 128 8.69 -3.22 -5.52
N SER A 129 8.96 -4.20 -4.67
CA SER A 129 9.82 -4.02 -3.48
C SER A 129 11.26 -3.63 -3.80
N SER A 130 11.69 -3.81 -5.04
CA SER A 130 13.00 -3.40 -5.56
C SER A 130 13.06 -1.93 -5.97
N VAL A 131 11.93 -1.23 -6.05
CA VAL A 131 11.89 0.20 -6.42
C VAL A 131 12.48 1.04 -5.29
N ILE A 132 13.46 1.88 -5.62
CA ILE A 132 14.04 2.86 -4.72
C ILE A 132 13.64 4.26 -5.16
N PHE A 133 13.04 5.02 -4.25
CA PHE A 133 12.66 6.40 -4.51
C PHE A 133 13.84 7.32 -4.20
N LYS A 134 14.14 8.26 -5.12
CA LYS A 134 15.27 9.19 -5.00
C LYS A 134 14.75 10.62 -5.08
N ASP A 135 15.31 11.52 -4.25
CA ASP A 135 14.99 12.95 -4.26
C ASP A 135 15.47 13.69 -5.54
N ASN A 136 16.37 13.07 -6.32
CA ASN A 136 17.05 13.70 -7.45
C ASN A 136 16.67 13.10 -8.83
N ALA A 137 15.66 12.24 -8.90
CA ALA A 137 15.16 11.78 -10.20
C ALA A 137 14.32 12.90 -10.84
N ASN A 138 14.48 13.10 -12.15
CA ASN A 138 13.75 14.09 -12.96
C ASN A 138 12.20 13.99 -12.92
N GLU A 139 11.66 13.06 -12.14
CA GLU A 139 10.29 13.11 -11.63
C GLU A 139 10.34 13.07 -10.09
N ASN A 140 10.17 14.23 -9.47
CA ASN A 140 10.05 14.34 -8.02
C ASN A 140 8.84 13.49 -7.58
N ILE A 141 8.98 12.64 -6.56
CA ILE A 141 7.82 11.89 -6.04
C ILE A 141 6.68 12.84 -5.67
N THR A 142 7.02 14.06 -5.25
CA THR A 142 6.06 15.15 -5.00
C THR A 142 5.34 15.55 -6.27
N GLU A 143 6.04 15.75 -7.40
CA GLU A 143 5.39 16.04 -8.68
C GLU A 143 4.53 14.89 -9.15
N ILE A 144 5.00 13.66 -8.96
CA ILE A 144 4.26 12.45 -9.24
C ILE A 144 2.96 12.45 -8.41
N LEU A 145 3.07 12.67 -7.10
CA LEU A 145 1.95 12.72 -6.16
C LEU A 145 1.02 13.93 -6.39
N GLN A 146 1.53 15.08 -6.83
CA GLN A 146 0.76 16.29 -7.18
C GLN A 146 0.07 16.16 -8.55
N LYS A 147 0.77 15.67 -9.57
CA LYS A 147 0.19 15.28 -10.87
C LYS A 147 -0.84 14.18 -10.67
N MET A 148 -0.65 13.33 -9.65
CA MET A 148 -1.65 12.36 -9.22
C MET A 148 -2.84 13.06 -8.58
N ASP A 149 -2.69 13.87 -7.54
CA ASP A 149 -3.84 14.51 -6.88
C ASP A 149 -4.71 15.31 -7.87
N THR A 150 -4.10 15.97 -8.86
CA THR A 150 -4.76 16.78 -9.89
C THR A 150 -5.31 16.01 -11.10
N LYS A 151 -4.75 14.84 -11.48
CA LYS A 151 -5.27 13.99 -12.58
C LYS A 151 -6.01 12.72 -12.11
N PHE A 152 -5.90 12.34 -10.84
CA PHE A 152 -6.54 11.15 -10.23
C PHE A 152 -7.98 11.37 -9.80
N GLU A 153 -8.61 12.50 -10.08
CA GLU A 153 -10.08 12.59 -9.93
C GLU A 153 -10.81 11.47 -10.73
N LYS A 154 -10.14 10.85 -11.72
CA LYS A 154 -10.72 9.77 -12.56
C LYS A 154 -10.01 8.41 -12.51
N CYS A 155 -8.87 8.25 -11.82
CA CYS A 155 -8.11 6.99 -11.86
C CYS A 155 -7.84 6.50 -10.43
N GLY A 156 -8.01 5.20 -10.16
CA GLY A 156 -7.86 4.63 -8.81
C GLY A 156 -6.56 3.84 -8.58
N ILE A 157 -5.83 3.51 -9.66
CA ILE A 157 -4.64 2.62 -9.61
C ILE A 157 -3.50 3.18 -10.46
N ARG A 158 -2.26 3.15 -9.94
CA ARG A 158 -1.02 3.32 -10.75
C ARG A 158 0.12 2.44 -10.24
N PHE A 159 0.89 1.91 -11.19
CA PHE A 159 2.10 1.12 -10.98
C PHE A 159 3.36 1.94 -11.33
N PHE A 160 4.45 1.83 -10.57
CA PHE A 160 5.72 2.52 -10.83
C PHE A 160 6.83 1.58 -11.31
N GLY A 161 7.64 2.07 -12.25
CA GLY A 161 8.88 1.45 -12.73
C GLY A 161 8.76 0.81 -14.11
N ASP A 162 9.89 0.71 -14.81
CA ASP A 162 10.07 -0.19 -15.94
C ASP A 162 10.21 -1.61 -15.38
N ALA A 163 9.13 -2.11 -14.78
CA ALA A 163 9.07 -3.50 -14.40
C ALA A 163 8.98 -4.26 -15.72
N GLY A 164 9.96 -5.10 -16.04
CA GLY A 164 9.94 -6.00 -17.21
C GLY A 164 8.73 -6.96 -17.29
N HIS A 165 7.70 -6.72 -16.48
CA HIS A 165 6.52 -7.52 -16.20
C HIS A 165 5.33 -6.61 -15.77
N SER A 166 5.14 -5.46 -16.45
CA SER A 166 4.05 -4.51 -16.17
C SER A 166 2.67 -5.13 -16.41
N ILE A 167 1.82 -5.24 -15.39
CA ILE A 167 0.62 -6.10 -15.48
C ILE A 167 -0.75 -5.41 -15.57
N ILE A 168 -0.99 -4.13 -15.27
CA ILE A 168 -2.28 -3.46 -15.61
C ILE A 168 -2.16 -1.93 -15.45
N ARG A 169 -2.80 -1.18 -16.35
CA ARG A 169 -3.18 0.23 -16.14
C ARG A 169 -4.71 0.31 -16.22
N TYR A 170 -5.39 0.59 -15.12
CA TYR A 170 -6.85 0.75 -15.10
C TYR A 170 -7.22 2.17 -14.69
N CYS A 171 -7.77 2.94 -15.64
CA CYS A 171 -8.48 4.17 -15.34
C CYS A 171 -9.97 3.94 -15.60
N LYS A 172 -10.79 4.25 -14.59
CA LYS A 172 -12.24 4.25 -14.74
C LYS A 172 -12.59 5.44 -15.64
N LYS A 173 -13.32 5.19 -16.73
CA LYS A 173 -13.87 6.27 -17.56
C LYS A 173 -15.01 6.96 -16.83
#